data_AF-A0A955G095-F1
#
_entry.id   AF-A0A955G095-F1
#
_cell.length_a   1.000
_cell.length_b   1.000
_cell.length_c   1.000
_cell.angle_alpha   90.00
_cell.angle_beta   90.00
_cell.angle_gamma   90.00
#
_symmetry.space_group_name_H-M   'P 1'
#
loop_
_entity.id
_entity.type
_entity.pdbx_description
1 polymer ?
#
loop_
_entity_poly.entity_id
_entity_poly.type
_entity_poly.pdbx_seq_one_letter_code
_entity_poly.pdbx_strand_id
1 'polypeptide(L)'
;MNIFLMLKSRLRGIIQITKTGSAMFKKLVSNLAFSPALVGQLGFYAHRLKKEEATRRVGLIFTALALVVQSFAVFSPPEAANASSPNDFIYGGAYTIDAYLSNYDANTNNIRDLFNAVGISRSNIAAATKTQINSKDGFYSWGLNPHFSASQGEKSYTVAASGGGTRTFYMRPLRNWDGGSTLTTGSYYYVFRGVSTQGMEFWLMLNCGNLALKQMPPAHTCAESGKVGDYPNCTTPQCPAGQVGTYPNCQVSPVAKCESLKITKLLDNYQLQASASVAGSAKVTGYTYVVKKDGKEVKTIKQVSSALTDSATYSQSQQGTYEVSLTVETTLGPQTSPSCVKTFSIAPPAVCPVNPKLPATSPECQPCPGDSTLWIKDDKCAAKILETKSAKNITQGDVDATKTTAKAGDKVIYTLTIQNVGKTTTDVSITEQLADVLEYATVVDNGGGTFDETAKTLSWPKVAVDGGKSITRMFTVQLLETIPAMGQGVSDKTSYDCTMTNTFGNSVAIGVDCPVQKLVVEQTVNELPHTGPRENMIFAGVVLSTVAYFYARARQVKKEVRLIRRDLNAGTI
;
A
#
# COMPACT_ATOMS: atom_id res chain seq x y z
N MET A 1 -23.08 -4.25 56.24
CA MET A 1 -23.31 -4.71 57.63
C MET A 1 -24.69 -5.40 57.81
N ASN A 2 -25.13 -6.28 56.88
CA ASN A 2 -26.41 -7.01 57.02
C ASN A 2 -26.37 -8.50 56.63
N ILE A 3 -25.24 -9.00 56.11
CA ILE A 3 -25.06 -10.43 55.78
C ILE A 3 -24.48 -11.22 56.97
N PHE A 4 -23.70 -10.58 57.85
CA PHE A 4 -23.12 -11.23 59.03
C PHE A 4 -24.14 -11.52 60.16
N LEU A 5 -25.25 -10.77 60.23
CA LEU A 5 -26.32 -10.99 61.21
C LEU A 5 -27.23 -12.18 60.84
N MET A 6 -27.41 -12.48 59.55
CA MET A 6 -28.19 -13.65 59.10
C MET A 6 -27.46 -14.99 59.31
N LEU A 7 -26.13 -15.02 59.25
CA LEU A 7 -25.37 -16.25 59.53
C LEU A 7 -25.33 -16.59 61.04
N LYS A 8 -25.29 -15.58 61.92
CA LYS A 8 -25.20 -15.82 63.37
C LYS A 8 -26.48 -16.43 63.97
N SER A 9 -27.66 -16.15 63.41
CA SER A 9 -28.93 -16.75 63.89
C SER A 9 -29.13 -18.19 63.40
N ARG A 10 -28.62 -18.55 62.21
CA ARG A 10 -28.72 -19.92 61.67
C ARG A 10 -27.72 -20.90 62.28
N LEU A 11 -26.57 -20.43 62.76
CA LEU A 11 -25.59 -21.28 63.46
C LEU A 11 -26.06 -21.71 64.88
N ARG A 12 -26.83 -20.87 65.60
CA ARG A 12 -27.44 -21.28 66.88
C ARG A 12 -28.48 -22.39 66.73
N GLY A 13 -29.22 -22.42 65.61
CA GLY A 13 -30.19 -23.48 65.32
C GLY A 13 -29.57 -24.84 65.01
N ILE A 14 -28.33 -24.89 64.54
CA ILE A 14 -27.67 -26.16 64.17
C ILE A 14 -27.08 -26.86 65.40
N ILE A 15 -26.62 -26.12 66.41
CA ILE A 15 -26.04 -26.70 67.63
C ILE A 15 -27.13 -27.24 68.59
N GLN A 16 -28.37 -26.77 68.48
CA GLN A 16 -29.48 -27.26 69.31
C GLN A 16 -30.13 -28.56 68.80
N ILE A 17 -29.91 -28.92 67.53
CA ILE A 17 -30.47 -30.13 66.89
C ILE A 17 -29.65 -31.40 67.23
N THR A 18 -28.36 -31.27 67.57
CA THR A 18 -27.53 -32.45 67.88
C THR A 18 -27.81 -33.03 69.27
N LYS A 19 -28.27 -32.23 70.25
CA LYS A 19 -28.62 -32.75 71.59
C LYS A 19 -29.96 -33.49 71.65
N THR A 20 -30.92 -33.16 70.80
CA THR A 20 -32.25 -33.83 70.78
C THR A 20 -32.28 -35.11 69.93
N GLY A 21 -31.42 -35.23 68.90
CA GLY A 21 -31.31 -36.44 68.09
C GLY A 21 -30.78 -37.66 68.87
N SER A 22 -29.82 -37.46 69.78
CA SER A 22 -29.23 -38.53 70.59
C SER A 22 -30.19 -39.11 71.64
N ALA A 23 -31.04 -38.26 72.24
CA ALA A 23 -32.06 -38.71 73.19
C ALA A 23 -33.19 -39.52 72.51
N MET A 24 -33.55 -39.17 71.27
CA MET A 24 -34.63 -39.86 70.53
C MET A 24 -34.17 -41.18 69.92
N PHE A 25 -32.89 -41.30 69.51
CA PHE A 25 -32.32 -42.57 69.05
C PHE A 25 -32.27 -43.60 70.17
N LYS A 26 -31.91 -43.19 71.40
CA LYS A 26 -31.95 -44.08 72.58
C LYS A 26 -33.37 -44.56 72.93
N LYS A 27 -34.40 -43.72 72.74
CA LYS A 27 -35.81 -44.08 72.98
C LYS A 27 -36.38 -45.03 71.91
N LEU A 28 -35.89 -44.94 70.67
CA LEU A 28 -36.22 -45.87 69.60
C LEU A 28 -35.55 -47.23 69.82
N VAL A 29 -34.29 -47.23 70.25
CA VAL A 29 -33.51 -48.46 70.55
C VAL A 29 -34.02 -49.16 71.81
N SER A 30 -34.58 -48.44 72.80
CA SER A 30 -35.12 -49.05 74.03
C SER A 30 -36.47 -49.77 73.84
N ASN A 31 -37.25 -49.45 72.79
CA ASN A 31 -38.53 -50.10 72.49
C ASN A 31 -38.44 -51.13 71.36
N LEU A 32 -37.24 -51.35 70.80
CA LEU A 32 -36.99 -52.36 69.77
C LEU A 32 -37.19 -53.80 70.26
N ALA A 33 -37.23 -54.02 71.59
CA ALA A 33 -37.47 -55.33 72.19
C ALA A 33 -38.93 -55.84 72.08
N PHE A 34 -39.88 -55.04 71.59
CA PHE A 34 -41.31 -55.39 71.62
C PHE A 34 -42.03 -55.52 70.27
N SER A 35 -41.33 -55.51 69.13
CA SER A 35 -41.95 -55.83 67.83
C SER A 35 -40.93 -56.25 66.76
N PRO A 36 -40.94 -57.51 66.28
CA PRO A 36 -40.05 -57.98 65.22
C PRO A 36 -40.31 -57.32 63.85
N ALA A 37 -41.46 -56.67 63.64
CA ALA A 37 -41.83 -56.08 62.36
C ALA A 37 -41.11 -54.75 62.05
N LEU A 38 -40.58 -54.03 63.06
CA LEU A 38 -39.94 -52.72 62.87
C LEU A 38 -38.49 -52.80 62.35
N VAL A 39 -37.79 -53.93 62.57
CA VAL A 39 -36.38 -54.09 62.20
C VAL A 39 -36.20 -54.14 60.67
N GLY A 40 -37.13 -54.79 59.96
CA GLY A 40 -37.11 -54.87 58.49
C GLY A 40 -37.35 -53.52 57.80
N GLN A 41 -38.18 -52.65 58.37
CA GLN A 41 -38.49 -51.34 57.80
C GLN A 41 -37.41 -50.28 58.06
N LEU A 42 -36.71 -50.35 59.20
CA LEU A 42 -35.58 -49.46 59.54
C LEU A 42 -34.33 -49.72 58.68
N GLY A 43 -34.04 -50.99 58.36
CA GLY A 43 -32.94 -51.36 57.46
C GLY A 43 -33.14 -50.86 56.03
N PHE A 44 -34.36 -50.95 55.51
CA PHE A 44 -34.73 -50.39 54.20
C PHE A 44 -34.58 -48.86 54.16
N TYR A 45 -34.88 -48.17 55.27
CA TYR A 45 -34.85 -46.71 55.34
C TYR A 45 -33.45 -46.11 55.50
N ALA A 46 -32.58 -46.76 56.30
CA ALA A 46 -31.18 -46.36 56.43
C ALA A 46 -30.42 -46.50 55.09
N HIS A 47 -30.76 -47.52 54.29
CA HIS A 47 -30.18 -47.73 52.96
C HIS A 47 -30.66 -46.69 51.93
N ARG A 48 -31.93 -46.26 52.01
CA ARG A 48 -32.52 -45.27 51.10
C ARG A 48 -32.07 -43.84 51.40
N LEU A 49 -31.89 -43.46 52.68
CA LEU A 49 -31.35 -42.16 53.08
C LEU A 49 -29.89 -41.97 52.65
N LYS A 50 -29.07 -43.03 52.69
CA LYS A 50 -27.66 -42.99 52.26
C LYS A 50 -27.50 -42.78 50.75
N LYS A 51 -28.53 -43.12 49.95
CA LYS A 51 -28.55 -42.99 48.48
C LYS A 51 -28.91 -41.56 48.00
N GLU A 52 -29.51 -40.73 48.85
CA GLU A 52 -29.97 -39.37 48.48
C GLU A 52 -29.01 -38.22 48.86
N GLU A 53 -27.93 -38.49 49.60
CA GLU A 53 -26.89 -37.46 49.83
C GLU A 53 -26.05 -37.20 48.56
N ALA A 54 -25.79 -38.25 47.78
CA ALA A 54 -24.97 -38.21 46.57
C ALA A 54 -25.55 -37.30 45.48
N THR A 55 -26.86 -37.36 45.33
CA THR A 55 -27.62 -36.65 44.32
C THR A 55 -27.63 -35.14 44.55
N ARG A 56 -27.71 -34.70 45.81
CA ARG A 56 -27.72 -33.28 46.17
C ARG A 56 -26.40 -32.55 45.86
N ARG A 57 -25.28 -33.26 45.76
CA ARG A 57 -23.95 -32.70 45.43
C ARG A 57 -23.73 -32.50 43.92
N VAL A 58 -24.29 -33.36 43.08
CA VAL A 58 -24.11 -33.32 41.61
C VAL A 58 -24.78 -32.11 40.98
N GLY A 59 -25.91 -31.66 41.53
CA GLY A 59 -26.60 -30.48 41.01
C GLY A 59 -25.77 -29.18 41.14
N LEU A 60 -25.02 -28.98 42.22
CA LEU A 60 -24.36 -27.69 42.46
C LEU A 60 -23.24 -27.37 41.43
N ILE A 61 -22.53 -28.40 40.99
CA ILE A 61 -21.33 -28.33 40.11
C ILE A 61 -21.65 -27.70 38.76
N PHE A 62 -22.84 -27.99 38.29
CA PHE A 62 -23.04 -28.02 36.87
C PHE A 62 -23.39 -26.51 36.50
N THR A 63 -24.02 -25.74 37.41
CA THR A 63 -24.57 -24.37 37.21
C THR A 63 -23.47 -23.38 36.88
N ALA A 64 -22.26 -23.68 37.35
CA ALA A 64 -21.08 -22.85 37.18
C ALA A 64 -20.57 -22.82 35.73
N LEU A 65 -20.71 -23.90 34.96
CA LEU A 65 -20.15 -23.97 33.61
C LEU A 65 -20.90 -23.02 32.64
N ALA A 66 -22.21 -22.89 32.82
CA ALA A 66 -23.13 -22.09 32.00
C ALA A 66 -22.64 -20.70 31.59
N LEU A 67 -21.99 -20.01 32.53
CA LEU A 67 -21.66 -18.59 32.45
C LEU A 67 -20.43 -18.31 31.55
N VAL A 68 -19.54 -19.28 31.37
CA VAL A 68 -18.21 -19.10 30.73
C VAL A 68 -18.30 -18.92 29.21
N VAL A 69 -19.50 -19.00 28.65
CA VAL A 69 -19.66 -19.56 27.32
C VAL A 69 -20.40 -18.61 26.39
N GLN A 70 -21.13 -17.67 26.95
CA GLN A 70 -21.72 -16.56 26.21
C GLN A 70 -20.67 -15.52 25.74
N SER A 71 -19.38 -15.64 26.11
CA SER A 71 -18.36 -14.60 25.87
C SER A 71 -17.56 -14.70 24.56
N PHE A 72 -17.59 -15.81 23.82
CA PHE A 72 -16.60 -16.08 22.75
C PHE A 72 -17.05 -15.86 21.29
N ALA A 73 -18.29 -15.44 21.02
CA ALA A 73 -18.84 -15.37 19.65
C ALA A 73 -18.65 -14.03 18.90
N VAL A 74 -17.94 -13.03 19.45
CA VAL A 74 -18.08 -11.63 18.98
C VAL A 74 -16.94 -11.11 18.08
N PHE A 75 -15.78 -11.77 17.94
CA PHE A 75 -14.65 -11.09 17.29
C PHE A 75 -13.79 -11.95 16.34
N SER A 76 -14.04 -11.86 15.04
CA SER A 76 -13.01 -11.62 14.00
C SER A 76 -13.59 -11.52 12.57
N PRO A 77 -13.29 -10.44 11.82
CA PRO A 77 -13.40 -10.40 10.35
C PRO A 77 -12.02 -10.39 9.62
N PRO A 78 -11.96 -10.69 8.30
CA PRO A 78 -10.72 -10.77 7.50
C PRO A 78 -10.47 -9.55 6.56
N GLU A 79 -9.23 -9.39 6.10
CA GLU A 79 -8.73 -8.27 5.25
C GLU A 79 -8.89 -8.46 3.73
N ALA A 80 -9.14 -7.35 3.01
CA ALA A 80 -8.76 -7.13 1.61
C ALA A 80 -8.73 -5.62 1.25
N ALA A 81 -7.55 -5.00 1.14
CA ALA A 81 -7.34 -3.71 0.46
C ALA A 81 -5.84 -3.47 0.15
N ASN A 82 -5.42 -3.52 -1.14
CA ASN A 82 -4.30 -2.78 -1.78
C ASN A 82 -3.73 -3.50 -3.03
N ALA A 83 -4.16 -3.12 -4.26
CA ALA A 83 -3.41 -3.36 -5.51
C ALA A 83 -3.95 -2.52 -6.71
N SER A 84 -3.45 -1.30 -6.95
CA SER A 84 -3.73 -0.46 -8.15
C SER A 84 -2.52 0.41 -8.54
N SER A 85 -2.24 0.61 -9.85
CA SER A 85 -1.00 1.28 -10.35
C SER A 85 -1.25 2.37 -11.42
N PRO A 86 -0.46 3.47 -11.47
CA PRO A 86 -0.55 4.48 -12.54
C PRO A 86 -0.15 4.03 -13.95
N ASN A 87 0.45 2.85 -14.10
CA ASN A 87 0.75 2.25 -15.41
C ASN A 87 -0.50 1.62 -16.07
N ASP A 88 -1.54 1.44 -15.26
CA ASP A 88 -2.76 0.78 -15.64
C ASP A 88 -3.52 1.63 -16.67
N PHE A 89 -3.91 1.02 -17.79
CA PHE A 89 -4.86 1.59 -18.73
C PHE A 89 -6.16 1.99 -18.00
N ILE A 90 -6.60 1.13 -17.07
CA ILE A 90 -7.73 1.36 -16.18
C ILE A 90 -7.26 1.16 -14.75
N TYR A 91 -7.17 2.24 -13.99
CA TYR A 91 -6.65 2.26 -12.63
C TYR A 91 -7.45 1.32 -11.70
N GLY A 92 -6.76 0.37 -11.07
CA GLY A 92 -7.39 -0.64 -10.21
C GLY A 92 -8.07 -1.79 -10.98
N GLY A 93 -7.95 -1.79 -12.31
CA GLY A 93 -8.42 -2.85 -13.17
C GLY A 93 -9.88 -2.75 -13.58
N ALA A 94 -10.28 -3.65 -14.48
CA ALA A 94 -11.65 -3.84 -14.93
C ALA A 94 -11.96 -5.34 -14.93
N TYR A 95 -12.74 -5.78 -13.95
CA TYR A 95 -13.00 -7.21 -13.72
C TYR A 95 -14.22 -7.75 -14.48
N THR A 96 -14.96 -6.88 -15.19
CA THR A 96 -16.11 -7.21 -16.04
C THR A 96 -15.97 -6.57 -17.43
N ILE A 97 -16.63 -7.15 -18.44
CA ILE A 97 -16.63 -6.59 -19.81
C ILE A 97 -17.28 -5.20 -19.83
N ASP A 98 -18.36 -4.98 -19.07
CA ASP A 98 -19.01 -3.67 -18.99
C ASP A 98 -18.09 -2.59 -18.43
N ALA A 99 -17.25 -2.91 -17.44
CA ALA A 99 -16.26 -1.97 -16.91
C ALA A 99 -15.22 -1.58 -17.97
N TYR A 100 -14.81 -2.54 -18.83
CA TYR A 100 -13.94 -2.27 -19.96
C TYR A 100 -14.61 -1.41 -21.02
N LEU A 101 -15.84 -1.73 -21.41
CA LEU A 101 -16.60 -0.97 -22.40
C LEU A 101 -16.85 0.47 -21.94
N SER A 102 -17.18 0.67 -20.67
CA SER A 102 -17.36 2.02 -20.11
C SER A 102 -16.08 2.86 -20.22
N ASN A 103 -14.90 2.29 -19.94
CA ASN A 103 -13.63 3.00 -20.06
C ASN A 103 -13.22 3.23 -21.52
N TYR A 104 -13.54 2.30 -22.41
CA TYR A 104 -13.35 2.47 -23.85
C TYR A 104 -14.22 3.61 -24.40
N ASP A 105 -15.49 3.66 -24.00
CA ASP A 105 -16.43 4.70 -24.46
C ASP A 105 -16.04 6.08 -23.95
N ALA A 106 -15.63 6.16 -22.68
CA ALA A 106 -15.05 7.36 -22.10
C ALA A 106 -13.68 7.73 -22.71
N ASN A 107 -13.08 6.83 -23.50
CA ASN A 107 -11.72 6.93 -24.01
C ASN A 107 -10.70 7.22 -22.89
N THR A 108 -10.89 6.60 -21.72
CA THR A 108 -10.00 6.74 -20.57
C THR A 108 -8.56 6.50 -21.02
N ASN A 109 -7.66 7.45 -20.73
CA ASN A 109 -6.25 7.37 -21.12
C ASN A 109 -5.97 7.13 -22.62
N ASN A 110 -6.91 7.53 -23.51
CA ASN A 110 -6.87 7.34 -24.96
C ASN A 110 -6.89 5.88 -25.44
N ILE A 111 -7.38 4.94 -24.61
CA ILE A 111 -7.36 3.51 -24.97
C ILE A 111 -8.24 3.18 -26.18
N ARG A 112 -9.33 3.91 -26.43
CA ARG A 112 -10.16 3.70 -27.63
C ARG A 112 -9.41 4.11 -28.90
N ASP A 113 -8.63 5.19 -28.85
CA ASP A 113 -7.82 5.63 -29.99
C ASP A 113 -6.77 4.58 -30.36
N LEU A 114 -6.09 4.02 -29.34
CA LEU A 114 -5.16 2.91 -29.52
C LEU A 114 -5.85 1.70 -30.15
N PHE A 115 -6.96 1.27 -29.53
CA PHE A 115 -7.66 0.06 -29.94
C PHE A 115 -8.16 0.17 -31.37
N ASN A 116 -8.73 1.31 -31.76
CA ASN A 116 -9.15 1.55 -33.15
C ASN A 116 -7.96 1.51 -34.12
N ALA A 117 -6.83 2.12 -33.77
CA ALA A 117 -5.64 2.10 -34.61
C ALA A 117 -5.08 0.68 -34.81
N VAL A 118 -5.19 -0.19 -33.80
CA VAL A 118 -4.80 -1.61 -33.92
C VAL A 118 -5.97 -2.51 -34.37
N GLY A 119 -7.09 -1.92 -34.80
CA GLY A 119 -8.24 -2.65 -35.35
C GLY A 119 -9.16 -3.34 -34.33
N ILE A 120 -9.00 -3.09 -33.03
CA ILE A 120 -9.88 -3.59 -31.96
C ILE A 120 -11.06 -2.64 -31.80
N SER A 121 -12.25 -3.09 -32.20
CA SER A 121 -13.48 -2.31 -32.05
C SER A 121 -14.18 -2.59 -30.72
N ARG A 122 -15.06 -1.66 -30.31
CA ARG A 122 -15.97 -1.83 -29.16
C ARG A 122 -16.72 -3.17 -29.18
N SER A 123 -17.21 -3.58 -30.36
CA SER A 123 -17.96 -4.83 -30.52
C SER A 123 -17.10 -6.08 -30.27
N ASN A 124 -15.81 -6.02 -30.64
CA ASN A 124 -14.87 -7.12 -30.37
C ASN A 124 -14.63 -7.28 -28.86
N ILE A 125 -14.58 -6.17 -28.11
CA ILE A 125 -14.42 -6.19 -26.65
C ILE A 125 -15.68 -6.76 -25.99
N ALA A 126 -16.87 -6.37 -26.45
CA ALA A 126 -18.14 -6.87 -25.91
C ALA A 126 -18.29 -8.40 -26.06
N ALA A 127 -17.71 -8.96 -27.12
CA ALA A 127 -17.72 -10.41 -27.39
C ALA A 127 -16.56 -11.17 -26.73
N ALA A 128 -15.67 -10.50 -26.00
CA ALA A 128 -14.50 -11.15 -25.40
C ALA A 128 -14.87 -12.06 -24.22
N THR A 129 -14.13 -13.16 -24.06
CA THR A 129 -14.39 -14.18 -23.04
C THR A 129 -13.27 -14.23 -22.00
N LYS A 130 -13.62 -14.42 -20.73
CA LYS A 130 -12.65 -14.51 -19.63
C LYS A 130 -11.82 -15.80 -19.71
N THR A 131 -10.51 -15.68 -19.57
CA THR A 131 -9.55 -16.79 -19.54
C THR A 131 -8.28 -16.40 -18.75
N GLN A 132 -7.23 -17.21 -18.81
CA GLN A 132 -5.91 -16.91 -18.25
C GLN A 132 -4.81 -16.98 -19.30
N ILE A 133 -3.75 -16.20 -19.09
CA ILE A 133 -2.50 -16.27 -19.87
C ILE A 133 -1.30 -16.37 -18.93
N ASN A 134 -0.22 -17.02 -19.37
CA ASN A 134 1.04 -17.08 -18.64
C ASN A 134 2.07 -16.14 -19.26
N SER A 135 2.83 -15.43 -18.42
CA SER A 135 3.84 -14.45 -18.85
C SER A 135 4.93 -15.02 -19.77
N LYS A 136 5.19 -16.34 -19.71
CA LYS A 136 6.21 -17.01 -20.53
C LYS A 136 5.77 -17.36 -21.94
N ASP A 137 4.48 -17.26 -22.26
CA ASP A 137 3.93 -17.65 -23.55
C ASP A 137 4.15 -16.59 -24.66
N GLY A 138 5.18 -15.75 -24.52
CA GLY A 138 5.56 -14.74 -25.50
C GLY A 138 4.62 -13.55 -25.57
N PHE A 139 3.81 -13.30 -24.54
CA PHE A 139 2.95 -12.12 -24.49
C PHE A 139 3.75 -10.86 -24.24
N TYR A 140 3.28 -9.77 -24.84
CA TYR A 140 3.72 -8.43 -24.53
C TYR A 140 2.57 -7.66 -23.89
N SER A 141 2.78 -7.12 -22.68
CA SER A 141 1.84 -6.22 -22.05
C SER A 141 2.07 -4.77 -22.47
N TRP A 142 0.97 -4.06 -22.60
CA TRP A 142 0.90 -2.66 -22.96
C TRP A 142 0.53 -1.86 -21.72
N GLY A 143 0.89 -0.59 -21.72
CA GLY A 143 0.83 0.24 -20.52
C GLY A 143 1.06 1.68 -20.89
N LEU A 144 0.62 2.56 -20.01
CA LEU A 144 0.70 3.99 -20.25
C LEU A 144 2.12 4.51 -20.11
N ASN A 145 2.93 3.82 -19.30
CA ASN A 145 4.26 4.26 -18.93
C ASN A 145 5.33 3.26 -19.38
N PRO A 146 6.53 3.75 -19.72
CA PRO A 146 7.68 2.90 -19.97
C PRO A 146 8.20 2.33 -18.64
N HIS A 147 8.60 1.06 -18.63
CA HIS A 147 9.11 0.39 -17.44
C HIS A 147 10.39 -0.40 -17.69
N PHE A 148 10.70 -0.72 -18.94
CA PHE A 148 11.88 -1.50 -19.33
C PHE A 148 12.60 -0.85 -20.49
N SER A 149 13.85 -1.25 -20.73
CA SER A 149 14.61 -0.73 -21.86
C SER A 149 14.16 -1.36 -23.20
N ALA A 150 14.53 -0.71 -24.30
CA ALA A 150 14.40 -1.28 -25.64
C ALA A 150 15.20 -2.59 -25.79
N SER A 151 16.34 -2.73 -25.11
CA SER A 151 17.12 -3.96 -25.06
C SER A 151 16.41 -5.08 -24.29
N GLN A 152 15.55 -4.74 -23.33
CA GLN A 152 14.63 -5.67 -22.66
C GLN A 152 13.35 -5.93 -23.48
N GLY A 153 13.27 -5.41 -24.70
CA GLY A 153 12.18 -5.62 -25.65
C GLY A 153 11.04 -4.62 -25.52
N GLU A 154 11.19 -3.54 -24.75
CA GLU A 154 10.18 -2.48 -24.70
C GLU A 154 10.15 -1.67 -25.99
N LYS A 155 8.96 -1.42 -26.51
CA LYS A 155 8.73 -0.66 -27.73
C LYS A 155 7.57 0.32 -27.53
N SER A 156 7.66 1.49 -28.15
CA SER A 156 6.57 2.44 -28.18
C SER A 156 5.68 2.21 -29.40
N TYR A 157 4.40 2.55 -29.24
CA TYR A 157 3.43 2.57 -30.32
C TYR A 157 2.61 3.84 -30.21
N THR A 158 2.59 4.62 -31.30
CA THR A 158 2.01 5.95 -31.30
C THR A 158 0.81 5.99 -32.23
N VAL A 159 -0.28 6.56 -31.72
CA VAL A 159 -1.55 6.68 -32.45
C VAL A 159 -2.01 8.12 -32.44
N ALA A 160 -2.79 8.50 -33.44
CA ALA A 160 -3.50 9.77 -33.43
C ALA A 160 -4.53 9.75 -32.28
N ALA A 161 -4.53 10.78 -31.44
CA ALA A 161 -5.50 10.93 -30.36
C ALA A 161 -6.75 11.65 -30.88
N SER A 162 -7.95 11.19 -30.50
CA SER A 162 -9.20 11.81 -30.96
C SER A 162 -9.40 13.25 -30.45
N GLY A 163 -8.71 13.61 -29.36
CA GLY A 163 -8.62 14.99 -28.86
C GLY A 163 -7.63 15.90 -29.59
N GLY A 164 -7.00 15.40 -30.67
CA GLY A 164 -5.90 16.06 -31.38
C GLY A 164 -4.51 15.64 -30.86
N GLY A 165 -3.53 15.64 -31.75
CA GLY A 165 -2.17 15.18 -31.45
C GLY A 165 -2.04 13.66 -31.44
N THR A 166 -1.09 13.15 -30.65
CA THR A 166 -0.77 11.73 -30.60
C THR A 166 -0.65 11.22 -29.18
N ARG A 167 -1.04 9.97 -28.95
CA ARG A 167 -0.80 9.24 -27.71
C ARG A 167 0.18 8.11 -27.96
N THR A 168 1.16 7.97 -27.06
CA THR A 168 2.12 6.88 -27.07
C THR A 168 1.78 5.87 -25.98
N PHE A 169 1.90 4.60 -26.33
CA PHE A 169 1.75 3.46 -25.44
C PHE A 169 3.01 2.61 -25.49
N TYR A 170 3.28 1.90 -24.41
CA TYR A 170 4.52 1.15 -24.25
C TYR A 170 4.22 -0.33 -24.13
N MET A 171 4.74 -1.11 -25.07
CA MET A 171 4.63 -2.55 -25.13
C MET A 171 5.92 -3.19 -24.64
N ARG A 172 5.84 -4.17 -23.72
CA ARG A 172 7.02 -4.90 -23.20
C ARG A 172 6.71 -6.38 -22.99
N PRO A 173 7.70 -7.28 -23.06
CA PRO A 173 7.49 -8.70 -22.74
C PRO A 173 6.90 -8.87 -21.34
N LEU A 174 5.80 -9.60 -21.22
CA LEU A 174 5.07 -9.79 -19.96
C LEU A 174 5.92 -10.54 -18.93
N ARG A 175 6.78 -11.48 -19.38
CA ARG A 175 7.79 -12.15 -18.54
C ARG A 175 8.74 -11.22 -17.80
N ASN A 176 8.89 -9.97 -18.23
CA ASN A 176 9.78 -9.02 -17.55
C ASN A 176 9.24 -8.59 -16.17
N TRP A 177 7.97 -8.88 -15.87
CA TRP A 177 7.35 -8.68 -14.57
C TRP A 177 7.51 -9.87 -13.62
N ASP A 178 8.07 -10.99 -14.09
CA ASP A 178 8.29 -12.17 -13.26
C ASP A 178 9.44 -11.95 -12.28
N GLY A 179 9.32 -12.55 -11.09
CA GLY A 179 10.30 -12.44 -10.02
C GLY A 179 10.24 -13.67 -9.11
N GLY A 180 11.32 -13.95 -8.40
CA GLY A 180 11.38 -15.12 -7.52
C GLY A 180 11.06 -16.43 -8.26
N SER A 181 10.13 -17.23 -7.73
CA SER A 181 9.77 -18.52 -8.33
C SER A 181 9.08 -18.41 -9.69
N THR A 182 8.44 -17.27 -10.03
CA THR A 182 7.79 -17.11 -11.34
C THR A 182 8.79 -16.87 -12.47
N LEU A 183 10.07 -16.64 -12.17
CA LEU A 183 11.12 -16.63 -13.19
C LEU A 183 11.25 -17.99 -13.90
N THR A 184 10.87 -19.09 -13.25
CA THR A 184 10.90 -20.45 -13.85
C THR A 184 9.54 -20.89 -14.35
N THR A 185 8.45 -20.57 -13.65
CA THR A 185 7.09 -21.05 -13.99
C THR A 185 6.22 -20.03 -14.75
N GLY A 186 6.60 -18.76 -14.75
CA GLY A 186 5.79 -17.64 -15.24
C GLY A 186 4.65 -17.26 -14.29
N SER A 187 4.17 -16.02 -14.42
CA SER A 187 3.01 -15.49 -13.70
C SER A 187 1.73 -15.67 -14.51
N TYR A 188 0.65 -16.09 -13.85
CA TYR A 188 -0.67 -16.22 -14.48
C TYR A 188 -1.50 -14.94 -14.28
N TYR A 189 -2.11 -14.46 -15.36
CA TYR A 189 -2.97 -13.29 -15.34
C TYR A 189 -4.35 -13.64 -15.87
N TYR A 190 -5.39 -13.20 -15.16
CA TYR A 190 -6.75 -13.25 -15.68
C TYR A 190 -6.94 -12.16 -16.72
N VAL A 191 -7.52 -12.55 -17.86
CA VAL A 191 -7.72 -11.65 -19.00
C VAL A 191 -9.07 -11.91 -19.67
N PHE A 192 -9.57 -10.92 -20.42
CA PHE A 192 -10.59 -11.12 -21.44
C PHE A 192 -9.92 -11.29 -22.80
N ARG A 193 -10.17 -12.41 -23.47
CA ARG A 193 -9.64 -12.70 -24.80
C ARG A 193 -10.69 -12.41 -25.87
N GLY A 194 -10.29 -11.69 -26.92
CA GLY A 194 -11.12 -11.41 -28.09
C GLY A 194 -10.33 -11.50 -29.40
N VAL A 195 -11.03 -11.32 -30.51
CA VAL A 195 -10.44 -11.31 -31.87
C VAL A 195 -10.94 -10.06 -32.61
N SER A 196 -10.03 -9.35 -33.24
CA SER A 196 -10.32 -8.13 -34.01
C SER A 196 -11.01 -8.46 -35.35
N THR A 197 -11.56 -7.43 -36.02
CA THR A 197 -12.17 -7.60 -37.34
C THR A 197 -11.18 -8.03 -38.42
N GLN A 198 -9.88 -7.81 -38.20
CA GLN A 198 -8.78 -8.22 -39.07
C GLN A 198 -8.19 -9.59 -38.67
N GLY A 199 -8.82 -10.31 -37.75
CA GLY A 199 -8.42 -11.66 -37.32
C GLY A 199 -7.28 -11.71 -36.29
N MET A 200 -6.89 -10.57 -35.73
CA MET A 200 -5.84 -10.51 -34.70
C MET A 200 -6.41 -10.78 -33.30
N GLU A 201 -5.78 -11.68 -32.56
CA GLU A 201 -6.16 -11.97 -31.18
C GLU A 201 -5.64 -10.92 -30.22
N PHE A 202 -6.45 -10.56 -29.23
CA PHE A 202 -6.07 -9.62 -28.17
C PHE A 202 -6.56 -10.08 -26.80
N TRP A 203 -5.87 -9.62 -25.76
CA TRP A 203 -6.17 -9.95 -24.37
C TRP A 203 -6.18 -8.69 -23.50
N LEU A 204 -7.17 -8.55 -22.63
CA LEU A 204 -7.34 -7.40 -21.74
C LEU A 204 -7.20 -7.83 -20.28
N MET A 205 -6.19 -7.33 -19.57
CA MET A 205 -5.80 -7.75 -18.22
C MET A 205 -6.68 -7.19 -17.11
N LEU A 206 -7.38 -8.06 -16.38
CA LEU A 206 -8.42 -7.63 -15.43
C LEU A 206 -7.90 -6.73 -14.30
N ASN A 207 -6.69 -6.97 -13.80
CA ASN A 207 -6.15 -6.26 -12.64
C ASN A 207 -5.62 -4.85 -12.94
N CYS A 208 -5.38 -4.52 -14.20
CA CYS A 208 -4.75 -3.24 -14.60
C CYS A 208 -5.37 -2.59 -15.84
N GLY A 209 -6.38 -3.21 -16.47
CA GLY A 209 -6.95 -2.67 -17.70
C GLY A 209 -6.07 -2.84 -18.94
N ASN A 210 -4.82 -3.27 -18.78
CA ASN A 210 -3.81 -3.23 -19.84
C ASN A 210 -4.12 -4.19 -20.99
N LEU A 211 -3.75 -3.78 -22.21
CA LEU A 211 -3.77 -4.65 -23.38
C LEU A 211 -2.57 -5.60 -23.35
N ALA A 212 -2.75 -6.84 -23.80
CA ALA A 212 -1.67 -7.76 -24.09
C ALA A 212 -1.84 -8.33 -25.50
N LEU A 213 -0.73 -8.44 -26.23
CA LEU A 213 -0.66 -8.98 -27.59
C LEU A 213 0.54 -9.91 -27.71
N LYS A 214 0.49 -10.88 -28.63
CA LYS A 214 1.64 -11.75 -28.93
C LYS A 214 2.61 -11.14 -29.94
N GLN A 215 2.13 -10.22 -30.77
CA GLN A 215 2.92 -9.59 -31.81
C GLN A 215 2.56 -8.12 -31.90
N MET A 216 3.53 -7.32 -32.34
CA MET A 216 3.34 -5.90 -32.57
C MET A 216 2.61 -5.68 -33.90
N PRO A 217 1.49 -4.94 -33.92
CA PRO A 217 0.87 -4.54 -35.18
C PRO A 217 1.84 -3.68 -36.02
N PRO A 218 1.81 -3.76 -37.36
CA PRO A 218 2.57 -2.87 -38.23
C PRO A 218 2.27 -1.38 -37.97
N ALA A 219 3.21 -0.52 -38.33
CA ALA A 219 2.99 0.92 -38.34
C ALA A 219 2.19 1.33 -39.59
N HIS A 220 1.22 2.23 -39.44
CA HIS A 220 0.39 2.75 -40.54
C HIS A 220 1.17 3.64 -41.52
N THR A 221 0.82 3.62 -42.83
CA THR A 221 1.49 4.45 -43.87
C THR A 221 0.51 5.22 -44.78
N CYS A 222 1.00 6.29 -45.45
CA CYS A 222 0.18 7.12 -46.36
C CYS A 222 -0.12 6.50 -47.71
N ALA A 223 0.75 5.60 -48.17
CA ALA A 223 0.66 4.94 -49.47
C ALA A 223 -0.60 4.06 -49.58
N GLU A 224 -1.08 3.53 -48.45
CA GLU A 224 -2.33 2.77 -48.32
C GLU A 224 -3.57 3.57 -48.79
N SER A 225 -3.46 4.89 -48.95
CA SER A 225 -4.52 5.81 -49.41
C SER A 225 -4.30 6.48 -50.78
N GLY A 226 -3.30 6.05 -51.57
CA GLY A 226 -3.01 6.60 -52.91
C GLY A 226 -2.41 8.01 -52.92
N LYS A 227 -1.89 8.43 -51.77
CA LYS A 227 -1.32 9.75 -51.50
C LYS A 227 0.14 9.63 -51.12
N VAL A 228 0.89 10.72 -51.25
CA VAL A 228 2.32 10.79 -50.87
C VAL A 228 2.49 11.54 -49.54
N GLY A 229 3.33 11.06 -48.61
CA GLY A 229 3.55 11.65 -47.27
C GLY A 229 3.80 10.61 -46.17
N ASP A 230 3.73 11.02 -44.89
CA ASP A 230 3.99 10.19 -43.70
C ASP A 230 2.74 10.11 -42.82
N TYR A 231 2.32 8.90 -42.40
CA TYR A 231 1.08 8.71 -41.64
C TYR A 231 1.12 9.43 -40.30
N PRO A 232 0.06 10.15 -39.90
CA PRO A 232 -1.27 10.20 -40.52
C PRO A 232 -1.52 11.30 -41.60
N ASN A 233 -0.50 11.91 -42.23
CA ASN A 233 -0.61 13.14 -43.06
C ASN A 233 -0.19 12.99 -44.55
N CYS A 234 -1.13 12.88 -45.51
CA CYS A 234 -0.86 12.48 -46.94
C CYS A 234 -1.42 13.44 -48.06
N THR A 235 -0.80 13.59 -49.28
CA THR A 235 -1.08 14.62 -50.39
C THR A 235 -0.92 14.19 -51.92
N THR A 236 -1.08 15.07 -52.97
CA THR A 236 -1.10 14.85 -54.48
C THR A 236 -0.11 15.70 -55.39
N PRO A 237 0.32 15.33 -56.65
CA PRO A 237 1.49 15.91 -57.43
C PRO A 237 1.31 17.07 -58.51
N GLN A 238 2.40 17.76 -58.99
CA GLN A 238 2.45 19.00 -59.88
C GLN A 238 3.62 19.11 -60.95
N CYS A 239 3.59 20.10 -61.91
CA CYS A 239 4.54 20.39 -63.04
C CYS A 239 5.99 20.87 -62.68
N PRO A 240 6.97 20.83 -63.61
CA PRO A 240 8.38 21.23 -63.38
C PRO A 240 8.61 22.75 -63.18
N ALA A 241 9.63 23.10 -62.38
CA ALA A 241 9.88 24.48 -61.92
C ALA A 241 10.40 25.44 -63.01
N GLY A 242 9.84 26.66 -63.04
CA GLY A 242 10.30 27.78 -63.89
C GLY A 242 9.49 28.01 -65.16
N GLN A 243 8.50 27.16 -65.43
CA GLN A 243 7.57 27.31 -66.55
C GLN A 243 6.12 27.29 -66.04
N VAL A 244 5.23 27.99 -66.73
CA VAL A 244 3.79 28.03 -66.39
C VAL A 244 2.95 27.28 -67.43
N GLY A 245 1.96 26.48 -66.99
CA GLY A 245 1.02 25.69 -67.81
C GLY A 245 0.51 24.40 -67.12
N THR A 246 -0.29 23.56 -67.80
CA THR A 246 -0.81 22.26 -67.29
C THR A 246 0.05 21.11 -67.80
N TYR A 247 0.40 20.13 -66.95
CA TYR A 247 1.25 19.00 -67.39
C TYR A 247 0.53 18.31 -68.56
N PRO A 248 1.08 18.29 -69.80
CA PRO A 248 2.52 18.49 -70.14
C PRO A 248 3.01 19.76 -70.93
N ASN A 249 2.32 20.93 -71.00
CA ASN A 249 2.71 22.10 -71.85
C ASN A 249 3.08 23.43 -71.09
N CYS A 250 4.30 24.05 -71.18
CA CYS A 250 4.70 25.27 -70.37
C CYS A 250 5.66 26.38 -71.03
N GLN A 251 5.75 27.67 -70.52
CA GLN A 251 6.51 28.91 -71.04
C GLN A 251 7.31 29.84 -70.01
N VAL A 252 8.18 30.84 -70.42
CA VAL A 252 9.13 31.70 -69.58
C VAL A 252 8.66 33.15 -69.20
N SER A 253 8.96 33.66 -67.98
CA SER A 253 8.35 34.88 -67.36
C SER A 253 9.34 36.00 -66.90
N PRO A 254 8.94 37.30 -66.81
CA PRO A 254 9.78 38.41 -66.29
C PRO A 254 10.14 38.24 -64.80
N VAL A 255 11.33 38.70 -64.38
CA VAL A 255 11.90 38.36 -63.07
C VAL A 255 12.55 39.55 -62.37
N ALA A 256 12.23 39.72 -61.09
CA ALA A 256 12.96 40.56 -60.15
C ALA A 256 13.29 39.73 -58.91
N LYS A 257 14.46 39.96 -58.31
CA LYS A 257 14.93 39.15 -57.18
C LYS A 257 15.51 40.03 -56.08
N CYS A 258 15.21 39.62 -54.85
CA CYS A 258 16.03 39.99 -53.72
C CYS A 258 17.26 39.07 -53.70
N GLU A 259 18.45 39.62 -53.86
CA GLU A 259 19.68 38.81 -54.01
C GLU A 259 20.28 38.45 -52.66
N SER A 260 20.41 39.42 -51.74
CA SER A 260 20.92 39.11 -50.41
C SER A 260 20.51 40.11 -49.34
N LEU A 261 20.47 39.60 -48.10
CA LEU A 261 20.53 40.36 -46.87
C LEU A 261 21.80 39.94 -46.12
N LYS A 262 22.53 40.91 -45.56
CA LYS A 262 23.68 40.68 -44.68
C LYS A 262 23.44 41.39 -43.35
N ILE A 263 23.72 40.69 -42.24
CA ILE A 263 23.63 41.23 -40.88
C ILE A 263 25.04 41.31 -40.29
N THR A 264 25.44 42.48 -39.82
CA THR A 264 26.73 42.71 -39.18
C THR A 264 26.50 43.16 -37.75
N LYS A 265 27.09 42.46 -36.77
CA LYS A 265 27.02 42.84 -35.35
C LYS A 265 28.00 43.99 -35.07
N LEU A 266 27.49 45.05 -34.46
CA LEU A 266 28.24 46.16 -33.86
C LEU A 266 28.22 46.02 -32.34
N LEU A 267 28.90 46.90 -31.59
CA LEU A 267 29.00 46.83 -30.13
C LEU A 267 27.63 46.68 -29.44
N ASP A 268 26.71 47.62 -29.70
CA ASP A 268 25.39 47.64 -29.07
C ASP A 268 24.23 47.36 -30.05
N ASN A 269 24.52 47.24 -31.35
CA ASN A 269 23.53 47.26 -32.43
C ASN A 269 23.85 46.27 -33.55
N TYR A 270 22.91 46.06 -34.48
CA TYR A 270 23.06 45.24 -35.68
C TYR A 270 22.82 46.08 -36.93
N GLN A 271 23.72 45.99 -37.91
CA GLN A 271 23.57 46.60 -39.22
C GLN A 271 23.01 45.59 -40.23
N LEU A 272 22.00 45.99 -40.99
CA LEU A 272 21.27 45.21 -41.98
C LEU A 272 21.59 45.80 -43.36
N GLN A 273 22.03 44.98 -44.32
CA GLN A 273 22.49 45.43 -45.65
C GLN A 273 21.81 44.61 -46.75
N ALA A 274 21.22 45.27 -47.73
CA ALA A 274 20.40 44.68 -48.79
C ALA A 274 21.06 44.75 -50.18
N SER A 275 20.76 43.77 -51.03
CA SER A 275 21.11 43.74 -52.46
C SER A 275 20.00 43.11 -53.31
N ALA A 276 19.77 43.63 -54.51
CA ALA A 276 18.68 43.24 -55.42
C ALA A 276 19.14 43.14 -56.89
N SER A 277 18.39 42.39 -57.70
CA SER A 277 18.55 42.31 -59.16
C SER A 277 17.22 42.32 -59.90
N VAL A 278 17.25 42.72 -61.17
CA VAL A 278 16.07 42.79 -62.06
C VAL A 278 16.46 42.38 -63.48
N ALA A 279 15.54 41.70 -64.19
CA ALA A 279 15.71 41.30 -65.59
C ALA A 279 14.43 41.54 -66.41
N GLY A 280 14.56 41.78 -67.71
CA GLY A 280 13.44 42.20 -68.55
C GLY A 280 12.99 43.62 -68.20
N SER A 281 11.70 43.84 -67.98
CA SER A 281 11.11 45.17 -67.73
C SER A 281 10.96 45.57 -66.25
N ALA A 282 11.53 44.81 -65.30
CA ALA A 282 11.36 45.06 -63.86
C ALA A 282 12.29 46.15 -63.29
N LYS A 283 11.84 46.89 -62.26
CA LYS A 283 12.61 47.96 -61.54
C LYS A 283 12.38 47.92 -60.01
N VAL A 284 13.40 48.29 -59.21
CA VAL A 284 13.32 48.41 -57.74
C VAL A 284 12.77 49.79 -57.32
N THR A 285 11.94 49.81 -56.26
CA THR A 285 11.27 51.01 -55.74
C THR A 285 11.43 51.23 -54.22
N GLY A 286 11.91 50.24 -53.46
CA GLY A 286 12.18 50.40 -52.03
C GLY A 286 12.57 49.10 -51.32
N TYR A 287 12.80 49.19 -50.01
CA TYR A 287 13.20 48.08 -49.14
C TYR A 287 12.42 48.08 -47.84
N THR A 288 11.96 46.91 -47.41
CA THR A 288 11.28 46.70 -46.13
C THR A 288 12.03 45.61 -45.34
N TYR A 289 12.57 45.97 -44.18
CA TYR A 289 13.18 45.04 -43.22
C TYR A 289 12.19 44.76 -42.10
N VAL A 290 11.83 43.49 -41.92
CA VAL A 290 10.96 43.04 -40.84
C VAL A 290 11.79 42.19 -39.89
N VAL A 291 11.96 42.67 -38.66
CA VAL A 291 12.63 41.93 -37.59
C VAL A 291 11.57 41.20 -36.78
N LYS A 292 11.75 39.89 -36.70
CA LYS A 292 10.89 38.99 -35.94
C LYS A 292 11.69 38.34 -34.82
N LYS A 293 11.07 38.25 -33.64
CA LYS A 293 11.52 37.42 -32.54
C LYS A 293 10.50 36.31 -32.35
N ASP A 294 10.94 35.07 -32.35
CA ASP A 294 10.05 33.90 -32.20
C ASP A 294 8.86 33.95 -33.19
N GLY A 295 9.12 34.38 -34.43
CA GLY A 295 8.12 34.52 -35.50
C GLY A 295 7.18 35.73 -35.39
N LYS A 296 7.16 36.45 -34.25
CA LYS A 296 6.39 37.68 -34.08
C LYS A 296 7.18 38.87 -34.53
N GLU A 297 6.57 39.69 -35.37
CA GLU A 297 7.13 40.98 -35.74
C GLU A 297 7.30 41.84 -34.49
N VAL A 298 8.57 42.19 -34.21
CA VAL A 298 8.95 43.09 -33.11
C VAL A 298 9.35 44.46 -33.64
N LYS A 299 9.72 44.55 -34.93
CA LYS A 299 10.06 45.81 -35.59
C LYS A 299 9.94 45.71 -37.10
N THR A 300 9.44 46.76 -37.75
CA THR A 300 9.53 46.96 -39.20
C THR A 300 10.22 48.28 -39.52
N ILE A 301 11.10 48.26 -40.52
CA ILE A 301 11.88 49.39 -41.02
C ILE A 301 11.64 49.47 -42.53
N LYS A 302 11.11 50.59 -43.04
CA LYS A 302 10.84 50.82 -44.46
C LYS A 302 11.72 51.94 -45.00
N GLN A 303 12.31 51.72 -46.17
CA GLN A 303 13.18 52.66 -46.88
C GLN A 303 12.72 52.81 -48.33
N VAL A 304 12.62 54.04 -48.82
CA VAL A 304 12.28 54.33 -50.22
C VAL A 304 13.58 54.54 -50.99
N SER A 305 13.86 53.70 -51.99
CA SER A 305 15.11 53.73 -52.75
C SER A 305 14.93 53.03 -54.09
N SER A 306 15.50 53.60 -55.15
CA SER A 306 15.58 52.97 -56.49
C SER A 306 16.93 52.30 -56.75
N ALA A 307 17.87 52.35 -55.79
CA ALA A 307 19.16 51.70 -55.91
C ALA A 307 19.04 50.19 -55.73
N LEU A 308 19.98 49.44 -56.32
CA LEU A 308 20.04 47.98 -56.18
C LEU A 308 20.60 47.52 -54.82
N THR A 309 20.96 48.44 -53.92
CA THR A 309 21.43 48.16 -52.55
C THR A 309 20.88 49.17 -51.54
N ASP A 310 20.82 48.79 -50.25
CA ASP A 310 20.32 49.62 -49.13
C ASP A 310 20.88 49.17 -47.75
N SER A 311 20.76 49.97 -46.69
CA SER A 311 21.15 49.57 -45.32
C SER A 311 20.34 50.22 -44.17
N ALA A 312 20.11 49.47 -43.07
CA ALA A 312 19.40 49.90 -41.86
C ALA A 312 20.05 49.38 -40.55
N THR A 313 19.71 49.94 -39.38
CA THR A 313 20.27 49.55 -38.06
C THR A 313 19.18 49.12 -37.07
N TYR A 314 19.45 48.11 -36.23
CA TYR A 314 18.53 47.56 -35.23
C TYR A 314 19.22 47.22 -33.89
N SER A 315 18.63 47.63 -32.76
CA SER A 315 19.17 47.44 -31.39
C SER A 315 18.35 46.41 -30.61
N GLN A 316 18.99 45.43 -29.97
CA GLN A 316 18.30 44.40 -29.18
C GLN A 316 19.23 43.63 -28.24
N SER A 317 18.80 43.42 -26.98
CA SER A 317 19.55 42.74 -25.92
C SER A 317 18.88 41.49 -25.36
N GLN A 318 17.58 41.26 -25.61
CA GLN A 318 16.91 40.07 -25.09
C GLN A 318 17.40 38.81 -25.78
N GLN A 319 17.74 37.78 -25.00
CA GLN A 319 18.10 36.46 -25.52
C GLN A 319 17.05 35.90 -26.49
N GLY A 320 17.52 35.09 -27.43
CA GLY A 320 16.67 34.47 -28.44
C GLY A 320 17.20 34.65 -29.85
N THR A 321 16.55 33.95 -30.77
CA THR A 321 16.86 34.00 -32.19
C THR A 321 15.97 35.04 -32.86
N TYR A 322 16.61 35.95 -33.57
CA TYR A 322 15.94 36.97 -34.35
C TYR A 322 16.11 36.65 -35.82
N GLU A 323 15.01 36.80 -36.56
CA GLU A 323 15.00 36.69 -38.00
C GLU A 323 14.73 38.06 -38.58
N VAL A 324 15.53 38.44 -39.57
CA VAL A 324 15.31 39.62 -40.36
C VAL A 324 14.93 39.17 -41.76
N SER A 325 13.73 39.52 -42.18
CA SER A 325 13.24 39.32 -43.53
C SER A 325 13.34 40.63 -44.31
N LEU A 326 14.06 40.60 -45.42
CA LEU A 326 14.15 41.70 -46.37
C LEU A 326 13.18 41.47 -47.53
N THR A 327 12.36 42.48 -47.81
CA THR A 327 11.55 42.57 -49.03
C THR A 327 12.03 43.74 -49.86
N VAL A 328 12.31 43.48 -51.14
CA VAL A 328 12.63 44.47 -52.14
C VAL A 328 11.34 44.81 -52.86
N GLU A 329 10.86 46.03 -52.74
CA GLU A 329 9.69 46.50 -53.45
C GLU A 329 10.07 46.74 -54.92
N THR A 330 9.32 46.19 -55.87
CA THR A 330 9.60 46.32 -57.31
C THR A 330 8.35 46.56 -58.14
N THR A 331 8.51 46.95 -59.41
CA THR A 331 7.40 47.11 -60.36
C THR A 331 6.68 45.80 -60.71
N LEU A 332 7.28 44.64 -60.45
CA LEU A 332 6.61 43.34 -60.55
C LEU A 332 5.94 42.91 -59.23
N GLY A 333 5.92 43.79 -58.24
CA GLY A 333 5.48 43.50 -56.87
C GLY A 333 6.65 43.24 -55.91
N PRO A 334 6.35 43.04 -54.61
CA PRO A 334 7.35 42.78 -53.58
C PRO A 334 8.10 41.48 -53.87
N GLN A 335 9.43 41.54 -53.84
CA GLN A 335 10.32 40.41 -54.06
C GLN A 335 11.10 40.11 -52.80
N THR A 336 11.10 38.85 -52.39
CA THR A 336 11.95 38.35 -51.31
C THR A 336 12.52 37.00 -51.73
N SER A 337 13.60 36.60 -51.08
CA SER A 337 14.23 35.30 -51.33
C SER A 337 14.79 34.73 -50.03
N PRO A 338 15.08 33.43 -49.95
CA PRO A 338 15.74 32.86 -48.78
C PRO A 338 17.09 33.52 -48.46
N SER A 339 17.82 33.98 -49.49
CA SER A 339 19.07 34.73 -49.33
C SER A 339 18.87 36.10 -48.66
N CYS A 340 17.63 36.60 -48.69
CA CYS A 340 17.18 37.84 -48.08
C CYS A 340 16.52 37.65 -46.71
N VAL A 341 16.57 36.43 -46.17
CA VAL A 341 16.22 36.15 -44.79
C VAL A 341 17.50 35.75 -44.08
N LYS A 342 17.82 36.46 -43.00
CA LYS A 342 18.99 36.16 -42.16
C LYS A 342 18.61 36.17 -40.70
N THR A 343 19.28 35.33 -39.95
CA THR A 343 19.08 35.23 -38.51
C THR A 343 20.32 35.67 -37.78
N PHE A 344 20.13 36.23 -36.59
CA PHE A 344 21.18 36.35 -35.60
C PHE A 344 20.64 35.88 -34.26
N SER A 345 21.51 35.33 -33.42
CA SER A 345 21.13 34.77 -32.13
C SER A 345 21.85 35.48 -31.00
N ILE A 346 21.09 35.79 -29.96
CA ILE A 346 21.62 36.23 -28.68
C ILE A 346 21.55 35.02 -27.75
N ALA A 347 22.71 34.52 -27.31
CA ALA A 347 22.82 33.24 -26.61
C ALA A 347 21.95 33.21 -25.33
N PRO A 348 21.35 32.06 -24.99
CA PRO A 348 20.60 31.91 -23.76
C PRO A 348 21.48 32.04 -22.51
N PRO A 349 20.96 32.53 -21.38
CA PRO A 349 21.64 32.45 -20.11
C PRO A 349 21.79 30.99 -19.70
N ALA A 350 22.88 30.67 -19.01
CA ALA A 350 23.20 29.31 -18.60
C ALA A 350 22.08 28.68 -17.75
N VAL A 351 21.86 27.38 -17.95
CA VAL A 351 20.88 26.57 -17.21
C VAL A 351 21.56 25.62 -16.24
N CYS A 352 20.80 25.13 -15.28
CA CYS A 352 21.27 24.26 -14.22
C CYS A 352 21.71 22.87 -14.75
N PRO A 353 22.93 22.38 -14.43
CA PRO A 353 23.44 21.11 -14.94
C PRO A 353 22.65 19.88 -14.50
N VAL A 354 22.12 19.90 -13.28
CA VAL A 354 21.37 18.77 -12.70
C VAL A 354 19.87 18.85 -12.97
N ASN A 355 19.35 20.03 -13.35
CA ASN A 355 17.95 20.21 -13.76
C ASN A 355 17.83 21.32 -14.80
N PRO A 356 17.84 20.98 -16.11
CA PRO A 356 17.80 21.96 -17.21
C PRO A 356 16.57 22.88 -17.24
N LYS A 357 15.55 22.64 -16.40
CA LYS A 357 14.37 23.51 -16.26
C LYS A 357 14.64 24.75 -15.40
N LEU A 358 15.77 24.80 -14.70
CA LEU A 358 16.15 25.90 -13.82
C LEU A 358 17.28 26.73 -14.44
N PRO A 359 17.30 28.06 -14.25
CA PRO A 359 18.49 28.86 -14.53
C PRO A 359 19.69 28.38 -13.71
N ALA A 360 20.91 28.51 -14.24
CA ALA A 360 22.14 28.14 -13.52
C ALA A 360 22.33 28.92 -12.21
N THR A 361 21.76 30.12 -12.13
CA THR A 361 21.78 30.98 -10.93
C THR A 361 20.67 30.66 -9.94
N SER A 362 19.79 29.70 -10.24
CA SER A 362 18.68 29.33 -9.34
C SER A 362 19.21 28.72 -8.03
N PRO A 363 18.74 29.19 -6.86
CA PRO A 363 19.06 28.55 -5.58
C PRO A 363 18.66 27.07 -5.49
N GLU A 364 17.68 26.63 -6.30
CA GLU A 364 17.25 25.22 -6.37
C GLU A 364 18.11 24.35 -7.31
N CYS A 365 19.07 24.96 -8.01
CA CYS A 365 20.05 24.24 -8.81
C CYS A 365 21.14 23.65 -7.91
N GLN A 366 20.76 22.62 -7.14
CA GLN A 366 21.70 21.93 -6.26
C GLN A 366 21.76 20.43 -6.58
N PRO A 367 22.98 19.87 -6.63
CA PRO A 367 23.16 18.43 -6.77
C PRO A 367 22.70 17.70 -5.52
N CYS A 368 22.37 16.43 -5.69
CA CYS A 368 22.08 15.51 -4.61
C CYS A 368 23.32 15.30 -3.73
N PRO A 369 23.19 15.34 -2.39
CA PRO A 369 24.30 15.00 -1.50
C PRO A 369 24.83 13.58 -1.78
N GLY A 370 26.12 13.46 -2.08
CA GLY A 370 26.78 12.19 -2.40
C GLY A 370 26.52 11.65 -3.82
N ASP A 371 25.83 12.40 -4.68
CA ASP A 371 25.72 12.13 -6.11
C ASP A 371 25.54 13.45 -6.90
N SER A 372 26.63 13.95 -7.48
CA SER A 372 26.65 15.23 -8.19
C SER A 372 25.87 15.24 -9.50
N THR A 373 25.45 14.08 -9.99
CA THR A 373 24.74 13.94 -11.27
C THR A 373 23.23 13.99 -11.11
N LEU A 374 22.77 13.85 -9.87
CA LEU A 374 21.35 13.78 -9.54
C LEU A 374 20.88 15.11 -8.96
N TRP A 375 19.65 15.50 -9.26
CA TRP A 375 19.05 16.71 -8.68
C TRP A 375 18.59 16.45 -7.25
N ILE A 376 18.73 17.44 -6.36
CA ILE A 376 18.38 17.30 -4.94
C ILE A 376 16.89 16.97 -4.67
N LYS A 377 15.99 17.31 -5.61
CA LYS A 377 14.55 16.97 -5.53
C LYS A 377 14.17 15.74 -6.38
N ASP A 378 15.15 14.97 -6.86
CA ASP A 378 14.90 13.70 -7.56
C ASP A 378 14.46 12.62 -6.57
N ASP A 379 13.52 11.76 -6.95
CA ASP A 379 13.02 10.68 -6.08
C ASP A 379 14.12 9.69 -5.68
N LYS A 380 15.16 9.53 -6.51
CA LYS A 380 16.35 8.72 -6.18
C LYS A 380 17.28 9.43 -5.19
N CYS A 381 17.10 10.74 -5.01
CA CYS A 381 17.74 11.56 -4.01
C CYS A 381 16.90 11.63 -2.71
N ALA A 382 16.21 10.55 -2.37
CA ALA A 382 15.46 10.46 -1.12
C ALA A 382 16.27 9.82 0.00
N ALA A 383 15.88 10.12 1.24
CA ALA A 383 16.33 9.39 2.40
C ALA A 383 15.65 8.01 2.43
N LYS A 384 16.33 7.01 2.97
CA LYS A 384 15.77 5.68 3.18
C LYS A 384 16.29 5.14 4.49
N ILE A 385 15.39 4.97 5.45
CA ILE A 385 15.74 4.55 6.79
C ILE A 385 15.64 3.03 6.92
N LEU A 386 16.68 2.43 7.48
CA LEU A 386 16.73 1.05 7.92
C LEU A 386 16.94 1.05 9.44
N GLU A 387 16.00 0.46 10.15
CA GLU A 387 16.03 0.33 11.61
C GLU A 387 16.43 -1.10 11.96
N THR A 388 17.32 -1.23 12.94
CA THR A 388 17.74 -2.52 13.46
C THR A 388 17.96 -2.45 14.96
N LYS A 389 17.79 -3.58 15.62
CA LYS A 389 17.89 -3.74 17.07
C LYS A 389 18.69 -4.98 17.44
N SER A 390 19.50 -4.83 18.48
CA SER A 390 20.22 -5.92 19.15
C SER A 390 20.17 -5.75 20.67
N ALA A 391 20.45 -6.82 21.41
CA ALA A 391 20.48 -6.79 22.87
C ALA A 391 21.66 -7.59 23.42
N LYS A 392 22.29 -7.07 24.49
CA LYS A 392 23.36 -7.74 25.21
C LYS A 392 23.05 -7.78 26.70
N ASN A 393 23.30 -8.93 27.32
CA ASN A 393 23.25 -9.09 28.76
C ASN A 393 24.65 -8.78 29.33
N ILE A 394 24.79 -7.64 30.00
CA ILE A 394 26.08 -7.13 30.49
C ILE A 394 26.47 -7.72 31.85
N THR A 395 25.52 -8.31 32.58
CA THR A 395 25.79 -8.99 33.87
C THR A 395 26.22 -10.45 33.69
N GLN A 396 25.94 -11.04 32.51
CA GLN A 396 26.40 -12.37 32.13
C GLN A 396 27.59 -12.36 31.15
N GLY A 397 28.44 -11.32 31.20
CA GLY A 397 29.68 -11.26 30.40
C GLY A 397 29.50 -10.75 28.96
N ASP A 398 28.63 -9.75 28.77
CA ASP A 398 28.40 -9.06 27.49
C ASP A 398 27.92 -9.97 26.34
N VAL A 399 27.24 -11.06 26.70
CA VAL A 399 26.71 -12.03 25.74
C VAL A 399 25.46 -11.50 25.03
N ASP A 400 25.23 -12.01 23.82
CA ASP A 400 23.98 -11.78 23.08
C ASP A 400 22.80 -12.28 23.92
N ALA A 401 21.91 -11.36 24.31
CA ALA A 401 20.83 -11.66 25.23
C ALA A 401 19.79 -12.62 24.64
N THR A 402 19.71 -12.75 23.31
CA THR A 402 18.80 -13.70 22.66
C THR A 402 19.27 -15.16 22.78
N LYS A 403 20.52 -15.39 23.19
CA LYS A 403 21.15 -16.71 23.28
C LYS A 403 21.29 -17.23 24.71
N THR A 404 20.91 -16.43 25.70
CA THR A 404 20.95 -16.80 27.12
C THR A 404 19.63 -16.46 27.79
N THR A 405 19.32 -17.15 28.89
CA THR A 405 18.17 -16.82 29.73
C THR A 405 18.58 -15.74 30.73
N ALA A 406 17.85 -14.63 30.72
CA ALA A 406 18.06 -13.51 31.64
C ALA A 406 17.51 -13.83 33.03
N LYS A 407 18.28 -13.54 34.07
CA LYS A 407 17.98 -13.85 35.47
C LYS A 407 17.55 -12.59 36.24
N ALA A 408 16.93 -12.78 37.40
CA ALA A 408 16.58 -11.67 38.30
C ALA A 408 17.79 -10.76 38.56
N GLY A 409 17.59 -9.44 38.46
CA GLY A 409 18.64 -8.44 38.63
C GLY A 409 19.60 -8.26 37.44
N ASP A 410 19.53 -9.08 36.39
CA ASP A 410 20.39 -8.93 35.20
C ASP A 410 20.15 -7.58 34.51
N LYS A 411 21.20 -7.03 33.91
CA LYS A 411 21.11 -5.82 33.11
C LYS A 411 21.25 -6.14 31.63
N VAL A 412 20.27 -5.69 30.85
CA VAL A 412 20.24 -5.85 29.40
C VAL A 412 20.33 -4.49 28.74
N ILE A 413 21.34 -4.32 27.90
CA ILE A 413 21.48 -3.16 27.03
C ILE A 413 20.85 -3.48 25.68
N TYR A 414 19.85 -2.70 25.29
CA TYR A 414 19.34 -2.68 23.93
C TYR A 414 20.08 -1.63 23.11
N THR A 415 20.47 -1.99 21.89
CA THR A 415 21.12 -1.09 20.93
C THR A 415 20.24 -0.95 19.70
N LEU A 416 19.78 0.28 19.45
CA LEU A 416 18.98 0.67 18.31
C LEU A 416 19.90 1.33 17.30
N THR A 417 19.89 0.84 16.07
CA THR A 417 20.68 1.41 14.98
C THR A 417 19.74 1.85 13.88
N ILE A 418 19.82 3.13 13.55
CA ILE A 418 19.07 3.75 12.47
C ILE A 418 20.08 4.13 11.41
N GLN A 419 19.99 3.52 10.24
CA GLN A 419 20.85 3.80 9.10
C GLN A 419 20.04 4.48 8.01
N ASN A 420 20.49 5.64 7.56
CA ASN A 420 19.98 6.23 6.33
C ASN A 420 20.78 5.66 5.16
N VAL A 421 20.25 4.64 4.50
CA VAL A 421 20.84 4.07 3.27
C VAL A 421 20.53 4.91 2.02
N GLY A 422 19.72 5.97 2.17
CA GLY A 422 19.43 6.96 1.15
C GLY A 422 20.51 8.04 1.02
N LYS A 423 20.19 9.11 0.28
CA LYS A 423 21.14 10.16 -0.11
C LYS A 423 20.91 11.49 0.61
N THR A 424 19.66 11.86 0.85
CA THR A 424 19.32 13.10 1.55
C THR A 424 19.20 12.88 3.05
N THR A 425 19.50 13.94 3.80
CA THR A 425 19.27 14.00 5.23
C THR A 425 17.78 13.97 5.52
N THR A 426 17.36 13.20 6.52
CA THR A 426 15.98 13.20 7.02
C THR A 426 15.97 13.18 8.53
N ASP A 427 14.93 13.77 9.11
CA ASP A 427 14.66 13.66 10.53
C ASP A 427 14.01 12.30 10.84
N VAL A 428 14.53 11.61 11.86
CA VAL A 428 13.96 10.36 12.36
C VAL A 428 13.43 10.57 13.78
N SER A 429 12.28 9.95 14.07
CA SER A 429 11.69 9.92 15.41
C SER A 429 11.84 8.51 15.95
N ILE A 430 12.63 8.35 17.02
CA ILE A 430 12.90 7.04 17.60
C ILE A 430 11.93 6.85 18.76
N THR A 431 11.13 5.78 18.71
CA THR A 431 10.20 5.41 19.78
C THR A 431 10.24 3.91 19.97
N GLU A 432 10.26 3.52 21.23
CA GLU A 432 10.36 2.14 21.69
C GLU A 432 9.15 1.82 22.55
N GLN A 433 8.43 0.76 22.20
CA GLN A 433 7.37 0.24 23.05
C GLN A 433 7.89 -0.82 23.99
N LEU A 434 7.84 -0.52 25.29
CA LEU A 434 8.45 -1.36 26.32
C LEU A 434 7.40 -2.13 27.12
N ALA A 435 6.12 -2.10 26.71
CA ALA A 435 5.03 -2.70 27.48
C ALA A 435 5.31 -4.15 27.94
N ASP A 436 5.80 -4.99 27.03
CA ASP A 436 6.16 -6.39 27.25
C ASP A 436 7.45 -6.53 28.11
N VAL A 437 8.51 -5.78 27.75
CA VAL A 437 9.77 -5.74 28.50
C VAL A 437 9.56 -5.34 29.97
N LEU A 438 8.65 -4.39 30.22
CA LEU A 438 8.36 -3.84 31.54
C LEU A 438 7.57 -4.79 32.46
N GLU A 439 7.08 -5.90 31.93
CA GLU A 439 6.48 -6.95 32.76
C GLU A 439 7.54 -7.66 33.61
N TYR A 440 8.80 -7.63 33.18
CA TYR A 440 9.92 -8.36 33.78
C TYR A 440 11.09 -7.49 34.21
N ALA A 441 11.13 -6.23 33.77
CA ALA A 441 12.25 -5.33 33.99
C ALA A 441 11.80 -3.89 34.24
N THR A 442 12.70 -3.07 34.78
CA THR A 442 12.54 -1.62 34.83
C THR A 442 13.59 -0.95 33.96
N VAL A 443 13.27 0.21 33.38
CA VAL A 443 14.29 1.01 32.69
C VAL A 443 15.16 1.67 33.74
N VAL A 444 16.48 1.42 33.68
CA VAL A 444 17.47 1.96 34.64
C VAL A 444 18.40 2.98 34.01
N ASP A 445 18.49 2.99 32.69
CA ASP A 445 19.13 4.05 31.92
C ASP A 445 18.35 4.28 30.63
N ASN A 446 17.80 5.49 30.49
CA ASN A 446 16.99 5.88 29.34
C ASN A 446 17.84 6.27 28.12
N GLY A 447 19.18 6.32 28.22
CA GLY A 447 20.03 6.58 27.07
C GLY A 447 19.84 7.95 26.43
N GLY A 448 19.48 8.94 27.24
CA GLY A 448 19.09 10.29 26.79
C GLY A 448 17.68 10.38 26.21
N GLY A 449 16.85 9.34 26.34
CA GLY A 449 15.43 9.35 25.97
C GLY A 449 14.52 9.79 27.12
N THR A 450 13.28 10.13 26.78
CA THR A 450 12.19 10.43 27.72
C THR A 450 11.26 9.23 27.81
N PHE A 451 11.12 8.67 29.01
CA PHE A 451 10.24 7.54 29.28
C PHE A 451 8.87 8.05 29.75
N ASP A 452 7.81 7.62 29.06
CA ASP A 452 6.43 7.85 29.46
C ASP A 452 5.90 6.60 30.17
N GLU A 453 5.73 6.69 31.49
CA GLU A 453 5.26 5.57 32.33
C GLU A 453 3.83 5.13 32.00
N THR A 454 2.99 6.03 31.48
CA THR A 454 1.59 5.73 31.16
C THR A 454 1.48 5.03 29.81
N ALA A 455 2.17 5.56 28.79
CA ALA A 455 2.20 4.99 27.45
C ALA A 455 3.17 3.79 27.34
N LYS A 456 4.01 3.58 28.36
CA LYS A 456 5.09 2.58 28.40
C LYS A 456 6.08 2.71 27.23
N THR A 457 6.26 3.94 26.73
CA THR A 457 7.13 4.26 25.60
C THR A 457 8.40 4.96 26.05
N LEU A 458 9.51 4.63 25.40
CA LEU A 458 10.74 5.43 25.46
C LEU A 458 10.91 6.17 24.13
N SER A 459 11.11 7.48 24.18
CA SER A 459 11.19 8.33 22.98
C SER A 459 12.40 9.24 23.02
N TRP A 460 12.99 9.52 21.86
CA TRP A 460 14.08 10.50 21.72
C TRP A 460 13.63 11.67 20.84
N PRO A 461 14.23 12.86 21.05
CA PRO A 461 14.02 14.00 20.16
C PRO A 461 14.34 13.63 18.71
N LYS A 462 13.63 14.28 17.79
CA LYS A 462 13.94 14.18 16.35
C LYS A 462 15.40 14.53 16.11
N VAL A 463 16.05 13.73 15.29
CA VAL A 463 17.45 13.91 14.91
C VAL A 463 17.61 13.74 13.42
N ALA A 464 18.35 14.65 12.81
CA ALA A 464 18.72 14.60 11.41
C ALA A 464 19.76 13.49 11.18
N VAL A 465 19.50 12.59 10.23
CA VAL A 465 20.43 11.53 9.82
C VAL A 465 20.78 11.73 8.36
N ASP A 466 22.03 12.10 8.10
CA ASP A 466 22.56 12.31 6.76
C ASP A 466 22.59 11.01 5.95
N GLY A 467 22.51 11.13 4.62
CA GLY A 467 22.62 10.01 3.70
C GLY A 467 23.91 9.22 3.90
N GLY A 468 23.80 7.90 3.92
CA GLY A 468 24.90 6.96 4.19
C GLY A 468 25.40 6.94 5.64
N LYS A 469 24.83 7.74 6.55
CA LYS A 469 25.20 7.74 7.97
C LYS A 469 24.26 6.87 8.79
N SER A 470 24.77 6.47 9.96
CA SER A 470 24.00 5.74 10.96
C SER A 470 24.12 6.45 12.30
N ILE A 471 23.04 6.38 13.08
CA ILE A 471 23.04 6.78 14.47
C ILE A 471 22.64 5.60 15.34
N THR A 472 23.12 5.63 16.58
CA THR A 472 22.82 4.59 17.56
C THR A 472 22.20 5.22 18.80
N ARG A 473 21.22 4.53 19.38
CA ARG A 473 20.71 4.80 20.73
C ARG A 473 20.81 3.52 21.53
N MET A 474 21.14 3.66 22.80
CA MET A 474 21.26 2.55 23.73
C MET A 474 20.45 2.87 24.96
N PHE A 475 19.67 1.91 25.45
CA PHE A 475 19.00 2.04 26.74
C PHE A 475 19.17 0.73 27.51
N THR A 476 19.15 0.83 28.83
CA THR A 476 19.38 -0.31 29.72
C THR A 476 18.14 -0.57 30.54
N VAL A 477 17.73 -1.84 30.54
CA VAL A 477 16.73 -2.35 31.47
C VAL A 477 17.41 -3.26 32.49
N GLN A 478 16.90 -3.26 33.71
CA GLN A 478 17.29 -4.22 34.74
C GLN A 478 16.11 -5.12 35.05
N LEU A 479 16.32 -6.43 34.97
CA LEU A 479 15.31 -7.40 35.37
C LEU A 479 14.98 -7.21 36.85
N LEU A 480 13.71 -7.38 37.19
CA LEU A 480 13.24 -7.27 38.57
C LEU A 480 13.98 -8.27 39.47
N GLU A 481 14.29 -7.87 40.71
CA GLU A 481 14.88 -8.75 41.74
C GLU A 481 13.96 -9.92 42.09
N THR A 482 12.66 -9.77 41.85
CA THR A 482 11.67 -10.84 41.96
C THR A 482 10.84 -10.86 40.68
N ILE A 483 11.08 -11.88 39.84
CA ILE A 483 10.37 -12.07 38.58
C ILE A 483 8.90 -12.44 38.85
N PRO A 484 7.92 -11.70 38.30
CA PRO A 484 6.51 -11.98 38.54
C PRO A 484 6.09 -13.37 38.06
N ALA A 485 5.40 -14.11 38.94
CA ALA A 485 4.76 -15.39 38.61
C ALA A 485 3.34 -15.22 38.04
N MET A 486 3.06 -14.09 37.36
CA MET A 486 1.75 -13.87 36.74
C MET A 486 1.56 -14.86 35.59
N GLY A 487 0.34 -15.37 35.44
CA GLY A 487 -0.02 -16.27 34.35
C GLY A 487 -0.03 -15.53 33.02
N GLN A 488 0.38 -16.22 31.96
CA GLN A 488 0.35 -15.74 30.58
C GLN A 488 -1.02 -15.15 30.23
N GLY A 489 -1.00 -14.01 29.53
CA GLY A 489 -2.19 -13.32 29.11
C GLY A 489 -3.16 -14.21 28.33
N VAL A 490 -4.46 -14.02 28.58
CA VAL A 490 -5.52 -14.78 27.89
C VAL A 490 -5.75 -14.22 26.48
N SER A 491 -5.82 -12.89 26.36
CA SER A 491 -6.06 -12.17 25.10
C SER A 491 -4.79 -11.88 24.31
N ASP A 492 -3.70 -11.61 25.02
CA ASP A 492 -2.37 -11.45 24.44
C ASP A 492 -1.47 -12.55 25.00
N LYS A 493 -1.06 -13.47 24.14
CA LYS A 493 -0.25 -14.62 24.54
C LYS A 493 1.23 -14.26 24.72
N THR A 494 1.68 -13.07 24.32
CA THR A 494 3.06 -12.64 24.60
C THR A 494 3.17 -11.99 25.97
N SER A 495 2.07 -11.44 26.51
CA SER A 495 2.05 -10.89 27.86
C SER A 495 2.26 -11.97 28.91
N TYR A 496 3.19 -11.70 29.81
CA TYR A 496 3.70 -12.57 30.84
C TYR A 496 4.02 -13.98 30.31
N ASP A 497 4.72 -14.13 29.19
CA ASP A 497 5.06 -15.42 28.58
C ASP A 497 6.48 -15.94 28.91
N CYS A 498 7.18 -15.28 29.83
CA CYS A 498 8.58 -15.52 30.18
C CYS A 498 9.57 -15.18 29.07
N THR A 499 9.18 -14.31 28.15
CA THR A 499 10.04 -13.73 27.12
C THR A 499 9.86 -12.21 27.16
N MET A 500 10.96 -11.47 27.12
CA MET A 500 10.90 -10.04 26.79
C MET A 500 11.07 -9.90 25.28
N THR A 501 9.96 -9.62 24.60
CA THR A 501 9.92 -9.35 23.17
C THR A 501 9.81 -7.85 22.91
N ASN A 502 10.67 -7.35 22.04
CA ASN A 502 10.61 -5.96 21.63
C ASN A 502 11.03 -5.80 20.17
N THR A 503 10.36 -4.89 19.46
CA THR A 503 10.53 -4.71 18.01
C THR A 503 10.91 -3.28 17.65
N PHE A 504 11.96 -3.15 16.83
CA PHE A 504 12.40 -1.90 16.21
C PHE A 504 13.11 -2.22 14.89
N GLY A 505 12.38 -2.11 13.79
CA GLY A 505 12.77 -2.66 12.48
C GLY A 505 12.78 -4.20 12.45
N ASN A 506 13.52 -4.83 13.34
CA ASN A 506 13.47 -6.26 13.66
C ASN A 506 13.07 -6.53 15.12
N SER A 507 12.65 -7.75 15.41
CA SER A 507 12.27 -8.18 16.76
C SER A 507 13.45 -8.84 17.48
N VAL A 508 13.56 -8.59 18.78
CA VAL A 508 14.48 -9.22 19.73
C VAL A 508 13.64 -9.87 20.82
N ALA A 509 13.87 -11.16 21.05
CA ALA A 509 13.17 -11.96 22.06
C ALA A 509 14.19 -12.55 23.02
N ILE A 510 14.05 -12.27 24.32
CA ILE A 510 14.98 -12.68 25.37
C ILE A 510 14.22 -13.54 26.37
N GLY A 511 14.63 -14.79 26.54
CA GLY A 511 14.02 -15.66 27.55
C GLY A 511 14.34 -15.20 28.96
N VAL A 512 13.35 -15.24 29.86
CA VAL A 512 13.45 -14.85 31.27
C VAL A 512 13.34 -16.08 32.17
N ASP A 513 14.19 -16.15 33.19
CA ASP A 513 14.19 -17.22 34.20
C ASP A 513 13.00 -17.07 35.15
N CYS A 514 11.82 -17.46 34.68
CA CYS A 514 10.58 -17.38 35.43
C CYS A 514 10.52 -18.38 36.60
N PRO A 515 9.79 -18.06 37.69
CA PRO A 515 9.61 -18.98 38.80
C PRO A 515 8.97 -20.32 38.37
N VAL A 516 9.54 -21.43 38.84
CA VAL A 516 9.09 -22.80 38.51
C VAL A 516 7.59 -23.01 38.78
N GLN A 517 7.05 -22.36 39.81
CA GLN A 517 5.63 -22.45 40.17
C GLN A 517 4.70 -21.98 39.04
N LYS A 518 5.10 -20.97 38.26
CA LYS A 518 4.35 -20.48 37.11
C LYS A 518 4.28 -21.52 36.00
N LEU A 519 5.43 -22.06 35.62
CA LEU A 519 5.56 -23.05 34.55
C LEU A 519 4.72 -24.31 34.83
N VAL A 520 4.67 -24.73 36.10
CA VAL A 520 3.87 -25.88 36.53
C VAL A 520 2.36 -25.60 36.43
N VAL A 521 1.90 -24.42 36.85
CA VAL A 521 0.47 -24.04 36.83
C VAL A 521 -0.03 -23.90 35.38
N GLU A 522 0.74 -23.28 34.49
CA GLU A 522 0.33 -23.10 33.09
C GLU A 522 0.26 -24.42 32.32
N GLN A 523 1.19 -25.35 32.58
CA GLN A 523 1.15 -26.69 31.98
C GLN A 523 -0.04 -27.54 32.46
N THR A 524 -0.48 -27.37 33.72
CA THR A 524 -1.64 -28.11 34.24
C THR A 524 -2.99 -27.55 33.78
N VAL A 525 -3.05 -26.30 33.32
CA VAL A 525 -4.29 -25.66 32.82
C VAL A 525 -4.62 -26.05 31.37
N ASN A 526 -3.63 -26.36 30.53
CA ASN A 526 -3.83 -26.80 29.14
C ASN A 526 -4.44 -28.22 29.00
N GLU A 527 -4.40 -29.03 30.06
CA GLU A 527 -4.97 -30.38 30.12
C GLU A 527 -6.45 -30.40 30.57
N LEU A 528 -7.05 -29.22 30.83
CA LEU A 528 -8.47 -29.09 31.16
C LEU A 528 -9.30 -28.86 29.88
N PRO A 529 -10.37 -29.65 29.62
CA PRO A 529 -11.13 -29.53 28.38
C PRO A 529 -11.79 -28.15 28.24
N HIS A 530 -11.48 -27.46 27.13
CA HIS A 530 -12.11 -26.20 26.74
C HIS A 530 -13.56 -26.46 26.29
N THR A 531 -14.54 -26.20 27.15
CA THR A 531 -15.96 -26.32 26.80
C THR A 531 -16.52 -24.97 26.32
N GLY A 532 -17.02 -24.93 25.07
CA GLY A 532 -17.45 -23.72 24.35
C GLY A 532 -18.94 -23.34 24.53
N PRO A 533 -19.38 -22.17 23.99
CA PRO A 533 -20.69 -21.54 24.19
C PRO A 533 -21.94 -22.43 24.21
N ARG A 534 -21.86 -23.52 23.46
CA ARG A 534 -22.94 -24.47 23.30
C ARG A 534 -22.81 -25.58 24.33
N GLU A 535 -21.59 -26.06 24.54
CA GLU A 535 -21.23 -27.11 25.49
C GLU A 535 -21.51 -26.68 26.91
N ASN A 536 -21.19 -25.45 27.32
CA ASN A 536 -21.55 -25.05 28.68
C ASN A 536 -23.01 -24.68 28.83
N MET A 537 -23.74 -24.30 27.77
CA MET A 537 -25.19 -24.13 27.87
C MET A 537 -25.93 -25.46 27.93
N ILE A 538 -25.42 -26.48 27.26
CA ILE A 538 -25.88 -27.87 27.40
C ILE A 538 -25.53 -28.37 28.80
N PHE A 539 -24.29 -28.16 29.24
CA PHE A 539 -23.86 -28.51 30.58
C PHE A 539 -24.76 -27.79 31.59
N ALA A 540 -24.96 -26.47 31.49
CA ALA A 540 -25.90 -25.63 32.25
C ALA A 540 -27.33 -26.16 32.31
N GLY A 541 -27.84 -26.61 31.16
CA GLY A 541 -29.16 -27.21 31.06
C GLY A 541 -29.22 -28.53 31.81
N VAL A 542 -28.19 -29.38 31.66
CA VAL A 542 -28.08 -30.67 32.35
C VAL A 542 -27.95 -30.46 33.85
N VAL A 543 -27.19 -29.47 34.32
CA VAL A 543 -27.22 -29.02 35.71
C VAL A 543 -28.60 -28.69 36.14
N LEU A 544 -29.26 -27.78 35.41
CA LEU A 544 -30.37 -27.05 35.97
C LEU A 544 -31.51 -28.05 36.13
N SER A 545 -31.62 -28.94 35.14
CA SER A 545 -32.45 -30.14 35.16
C SER A 545 -32.10 -31.06 36.33
N THR A 546 -30.82 -31.34 36.56
CA THR A 546 -30.35 -32.22 37.65
C THR A 546 -30.58 -31.61 39.04
N VAL A 547 -30.30 -30.33 39.24
CA VAL A 547 -30.60 -29.54 40.45
C VAL A 547 -32.10 -29.49 40.69
N ALA A 548 -32.88 -29.16 39.66
CA ALA A 548 -34.33 -29.07 39.75
C ALA A 548 -34.93 -30.42 40.13
N TYR A 549 -34.45 -31.51 39.54
CA TYR A 549 -34.85 -32.88 39.89
C TYR A 549 -34.56 -33.19 41.36
N PHE A 550 -33.35 -32.90 41.85
CA PHE A 550 -33.02 -33.18 43.26
C PHE A 550 -33.71 -32.24 44.25
N TYR A 551 -33.96 -31.00 43.86
CA TYR A 551 -34.77 -30.07 44.63
C TYR A 551 -36.22 -30.58 44.77
N ALA A 552 -36.83 -31.01 43.66
CA ALA A 552 -38.17 -31.58 43.65
C ALA A 552 -38.23 -32.90 44.45
N ARG A 553 -37.22 -33.77 44.30
CA ARG A 553 -37.12 -35.04 45.02
C ARG A 553 -36.99 -34.85 46.53
N ALA A 554 -36.12 -33.94 46.96
CA ALA A 554 -35.96 -33.62 48.38
C ALA A 554 -37.27 -33.07 49.00
N ARG A 555 -38.04 -32.28 48.23
CA ARG A 555 -39.37 -31.82 48.65
C ARG A 555 -40.39 -32.95 48.73
N GLN A 556 -40.38 -33.89 47.79
CA GLN A 556 -41.26 -35.06 47.80
C GLN A 556 -41.00 -35.93 49.03
N VAL A 557 -39.73 -36.26 49.31
CA VAL A 557 -39.36 -37.07 50.48
C VAL A 557 -39.75 -36.38 51.79
N LYS A 558 -39.59 -35.05 51.88
CA LYS A 558 -40.07 -34.29 53.04
C LYS A 558 -41.59 -34.42 53.25
N LYS A 559 -42.38 -34.52 52.17
CA LYS A 559 -43.82 -34.79 52.26
C LYS A 559 -44.11 -36.23 52.65
N GLU A 560 -43.44 -37.21 52.05
CA GLU A 560 -43.59 -38.64 52.37
C GLU A 560 -43.26 -38.94 53.84
N VAL A 561 -42.14 -38.41 54.35
CA VAL A 561 -41.76 -38.52 55.78
C VAL A 561 -42.82 -37.89 56.69
N ARG A 562 -43.42 -36.77 56.27
CA ARG A 562 -44.45 -36.08 57.06
C ARG A 562 -45.76 -36.87 57.11
N LEU A 563 -46.14 -37.54 56.02
CA LEU A 563 -47.33 -38.41 55.94
C LEU A 563 -47.11 -39.70 56.74
N ILE A 564 -45.97 -40.36 56.59
CA ILE A 564 -45.64 -41.58 57.35
C ILE A 564 -45.55 -41.30 58.86
N ARG A 565 -45.00 -40.15 59.26
CA ARG A 565 -45.00 -39.72 60.67
C ARG A 565 -46.41 -39.49 61.21
N ARG A 566 -47.36 -39.06 60.36
CA ARG A 566 -48.76 -38.92 60.73
C ARG A 566 -49.42 -40.29 60.89
N ASP A 567 -49.18 -41.21 59.96
CA ASP A 567 -49.84 -42.52 59.94
C ASP A 567 -49.28 -43.48 61.02
N LEU A 568 -47.97 -43.42 61.33
CA LEU A 568 -47.35 -44.12 62.48
C LEU A 568 -47.87 -43.62 63.83
N ASN A 569 -48.17 -42.32 63.95
CA ASN A 569 -48.71 -41.75 65.18
C ASN A 569 -50.24 -41.96 65.30
N ALA A 570 -50.93 -42.25 64.19
CA ALA A 570 -52.37 -42.52 64.13
C ALA A 570 -52.72 -44.01 64.24
N GLY A 571 -51.73 -44.89 64.41
CA GLY A 571 -51.93 -46.33 64.66
C GLY A 571 -52.59 -47.09 63.51
N THR A 572 -52.43 -46.64 62.26
CA THR A 572 -53.17 -47.17 61.10
C THR A 572 -52.33 -48.03 60.15
N ILE A 573 -51.26 -48.67 60.65
CA ILE A 573 -50.47 -49.67 59.89
C ILE A 573 -50.22 -50.88 60.78
#